data_AF-A0A935LBG7-F1
#
_entry.id   AF-A0A935LBG7-F1
#
_cell.length_a   1.000
_cell.length_b   1.000
_cell.length_c   1.000
_cell.angle_alpha   90.00
_cell.angle_beta   90.00
_cell.angle_gamma   90.00
#
_symmetry.space_group_name_H-M   'P 1'
#
loop_
_entity.id
_entity.type
_entity.pdbx_description
1 polymer ?
#
loop_
_entity_poly.entity_id
_entity_poly.type
_entity_poly.pdbx_seq_one_letter_code
_entity_poly.pdbx_strand_id
1 'polypeptide(L)'
;MNTKSCAACGSAAMVRATRDTTKNYKGEPITVPAVDGWHCPECGEIEFVTAEGAKRYSDAVGAAMDAIHSAKQAAELRATRKRLGLKQAEAAAIFGGGVNAFSEYERGIRQPSRSTLLLLQLLDRHPELLNEVRQFAHIGA
;
A
#
# COMPACT_ATOMS: atom_id res chain seq x y z
N MET A 1 -19.62 36.39 16.46
CA MET A 1 -19.39 34.92 16.50
C MET A 1 -18.00 34.68 15.97
N ASN A 2 -17.10 34.09 16.76
CA ASN A 2 -15.78 33.69 16.29
C ASN A 2 -15.92 32.42 15.44
N THR A 3 -15.97 32.56 14.13
CA THR A 3 -15.89 31.46 13.17
C THR A 3 -14.43 31.07 13.01
N LYS A 4 -14.10 29.79 13.20
CA LYS A 4 -12.75 29.29 12.93
C LYS A 4 -12.56 29.10 11.43
N SER A 5 -11.54 29.75 10.88
CA SER A 5 -11.12 29.56 9.49
C SER A 5 -10.20 28.35 9.34
N CYS A 6 -10.42 27.60 8.27
CA CYS A 6 -9.59 26.47 7.87
C CYS A 6 -8.26 26.96 7.29
N ALA A 7 -7.15 26.48 7.86
CA ALA A 7 -5.81 26.82 7.39
C ALA A 7 -5.50 26.27 5.97
N ALA A 8 -6.21 25.24 5.50
CA ALA A 8 -5.95 24.61 4.20
C ALA A 8 -6.71 25.28 3.03
N CYS A 9 -7.97 25.68 3.22
CA CYS A 9 -8.80 26.23 2.13
C CYS A 9 -9.38 27.63 2.40
N GLY A 10 -9.16 28.20 3.59
CA GLY A 10 -9.65 29.52 3.96
C GLY A 10 -11.14 29.58 4.34
N SER A 11 -11.89 28.49 4.24
CA SER A 11 -13.31 28.45 4.66
C SER A 11 -13.48 28.79 6.14
N ALA A 12 -14.41 29.69 6.47
CA ALA A 12 -14.77 30.06 7.85
C ALA A 12 -15.78 29.10 8.51
N ALA A 13 -16.05 27.94 7.91
CA ALA A 13 -17.10 27.01 8.32
C ALA A 13 -16.59 25.81 9.14
N MET A 14 -15.42 25.90 9.80
CA MET A 14 -14.92 24.76 10.57
C MET A 14 -15.82 24.42 11.76
N VAL A 15 -16.08 23.12 11.94
CA VAL A 15 -16.93 22.59 13.02
C VAL A 15 -16.07 21.81 14.00
N ARG A 16 -16.15 22.16 15.28
CA ARG A 16 -15.53 21.36 16.36
C ARG A 16 -16.35 20.09 16.56
N ALA A 17 -15.75 18.91 16.35
CA ALA A 17 -16.43 17.63 16.52
C ALA A 17 -15.47 16.48 16.81
N THR A 18 -16.01 15.41 17.38
CA THR A 18 -15.42 14.07 17.39
C THR A 18 -16.22 13.21 16.45
N ARG A 19 -15.63 12.78 15.34
CA ARG A 19 -16.33 11.96 14.35
C ARG A 19 -15.39 11.03 13.61
N ASP A 20 -15.95 10.02 13.00
CA ASP A 20 -15.22 9.17 12.07
C ASP A 20 -14.82 9.98 10.84
N THR A 21 -13.62 9.72 10.34
CA THR A 21 -13.09 10.41 9.17
C THR A 21 -12.59 9.39 8.18
N THR A 22 -12.91 9.60 6.91
CA THR A 22 -12.55 8.68 5.84
C THR A 22 -11.69 9.41 4.82
N LYS A 23 -10.58 8.78 4.43
CA LYS A 23 -9.74 9.20 3.30
C LYS A 23 -9.63 8.06 2.29
N ASN A 24 -9.44 8.39 1.03
CA ASN A 24 -9.19 7.38 -0.01
C ASN A 24 -7.69 7.24 -0.27
N TYR A 25 -7.20 6.01 -0.28
CA TYR A 25 -5.83 5.69 -0.64
C TYR A 25 -5.80 4.56 -1.69
N LYS A 26 -5.30 4.86 -2.89
CA LYS A 26 -5.30 3.93 -4.03
C LYS A 26 -6.69 3.34 -4.33
N GLY A 27 -7.76 4.09 -4.09
CA GLY A 27 -9.14 3.64 -4.28
C GLY A 27 -9.74 2.83 -3.12
N GLU A 28 -8.98 2.58 -2.04
CA GLU A 28 -9.51 1.96 -0.81
C GLU A 28 -9.82 3.03 0.24
N PRO A 29 -10.97 2.94 0.95
CA PRO A 29 -11.28 3.83 2.05
C PRO A 29 -10.47 3.46 3.30
N ILE A 30 -9.86 4.46 3.92
CA ILE A 30 -9.25 4.40 5.25
C ILE A 30 -10.13 5.20 6.20
N THR A 31 -10.77 4.52 7.15
CA THR A 31 -11.60 5.17 8.18
C THR A 31 -10.86 5.17 9.51
N VAL A 32 -10.64 6.36 10.06
CA VAL A 32 -10.15 6.53 11.43
C VAL A 32 -11.33 6.94 12.31
N PRO A 33 -11.68 6.13 13.33
CA PRO A 33 -12.83 6.43 14.17
C PRO A 33 -12.53 7.53 15.19
N ALA A 34 -13.58 8.21 15.64
CA ALA A 34 -13.58 9.15 16.76
C ALA A 34 -12.42 10.17 16.72
N VAL A 35 -12.24 10.84 15.58
CA VAL A 35 -11.21 11.87 15.41
C VAL A 35 -11.70 13.19 15.96
N ASP A 36 -11.07 13.58 17.06
CA ASP A 36 -11.34 14.82 17.78
C ASP A 36 -10.54 15.98 17.18
N GLY A 37 -11.25 17.01 16.69
CA GLY A 37 -10.61 18.16 16.08
C GLY A 37 -11.61 19.20 15.57
N TRP A 38 -11.08 20.17 14.85
CA TRP A 38 -11.86 21.04 13.98
C TRP A 38 -11.89 20.44 12.59
N HIS A 39 -13.08 20.28 12.03
CA HIS A 39 -13.30 19.65 10.74
C HIS A 39 -13.81 20.68 9.75
N CYS A 40 -13.15 20.79 8.60
CA CYS A 40 -13.64 21.62 7.51
C CYS A 40 -14.67 20.84 6.67
N PRO A 41 -15.92 21.33 6.52
CA PRO A 41 -16.91 20.68 5.68
C PRO A 41 -16.62 20.82 4.18
N GLU A 42 -15.84 21.84 3.79
CA GLU A 42 -15.56 22.15 2.38
C GLU A 42 -14.44 21.29 1.79
N CYS A 43 -13.30 21.16 2.48
CA CYS A 43 -12.15 20.42 1.96
C CYS A 43 -11.82 19.14 2.73
N GLY A 44 -12.49 18.88 3.86
CA GLY A 44 -12.21 17.71 4.70
C GLY A 44 -10.94 17.82 5.57
N GLU A 45 -10.32 18.99 5.66
CA GLU A 45 -9.17 19.23 6.55
C GLU A 45 -9.54 19.02 8.01
N ILE A 46 -8.58 18.49 8.78
CA ILE A 46 -8.74 18.23 10.21
C ILE A 46 -7.63 18.96 10.97
N GLU A 47 -7.99 19.99 11.72
CA GLU A 47 -7.06 20.62 12.66
C GLU A 47 -7.22 19.95 14.03
N PHE A 48 -6.24 19.12 14.38
CA PHE A 48 -6.20 18.40 15.65
C PHE A 48 -6.07 19.35 16.84
N VAL A 49 -6.78 19.04 17.92
CA VAL A 49 -6.72 19.83 19.16
C VAL A 49 -5.66 19.35 20.15
N THR A 50 -5.13 18.14 19.95
CA THR A 50 -4.08 17.54 20.79
C THR A 50 -3.02 16.87 19.92
N ALA A 51 -1.78 16.85 20.42
CA ALA A 51 -0.68 16.16 19.75
C ALA A 51 -0.92 14.64 19.73
N GLU A 52 -1.50 14.09 20.79
CA GLU A 52 -1.85 12.67 20.90
C GLU A 52 -2.91 12.27 19.87
N GLY A 53 -3.92 13.13 19.67
CA GLY A 53 -4.96 12.93 18.65
C GLY A 53 -4.37 12.95 17.23
N ALA A 54 -3.48 13.91 16.95
CA ALA A 54 -2.76 13.99 15.68
C ALA A 54 -1.89 12.75 15.44
N LYS A 55 -1.14 12.29 16.46
CA LYS A 55 -0.30 11.10 16.36
C LYS A 55 -1.14 9.85 16.12
N ARG A 56 -2.20 9.61 16.90
CA ARG A 56 -3.11 8.46 16.73
C ARG A 56 -3.67 8.41 15.32
N TYR A 57 -4.11 9.56 14.81
CA TYR A 57 -4.60 9.67 13.45
C TYR A 57 -3.53 9.30 12.42
N SER A 58 -2.35 9.90 12.52
CA SER A 58 -1.24 9.65 11.60
C SER A 58 -0.81 8.18 11.61
N ASP A 59 -0.68 7.57 12.80
CA ASP A 59 -0.31 6.16 12.94
C ASP A 59 -1.36 5.24 12.30
N ALA A 60 -2.66 5.50 12.55
CA ALA A 60 -3.75 4.72 12.00
C ALA A 60 -3.83 4.82 10.46
N VAL A 61 -3.67 6.04 9.93
CA VAL A 61 -3.63 6.26 8.48
C VAL A 61 -2.41 5.58 7.87
N GLY A 62 -1.21 5.74 8.47
CA GLY A 62 0.02 5.13 8.00
C GLY A 62 -0.08 3.60 7.95
N ALA A 63 -0.52 2.98 9.05
CA ALA A 63 -0.70 1.53 9.11
C ALA A 63 -1.71 1.02 8.07
N ALA A 64 -2.82 1.74 7.87
CA ALA A 64 -3.80 1.37 6.85
C ALA A 64 -3.25 1.52 5.43
N MET A 65 -2.51 2.60 5.14
CA MET A 65 -1.85 2.80 3.85
C MET A 65 -0.85 1.67 3.55
N ASP A 66 -0.03 1.29 4.54
CA ASP A 66 0.95 0.20 4.40
C ASP A 66 0.26 -1.15 4.15
N ALA A 67 -0.83 -1.43 4.85
CA ALA A 67 -1.63 -2.64 4.65
C ALA A 67 -2.25 -2.68 3.24
N ILE A 68 -2.88 -1.58 2.80
CA ILE A 68 -3.45 -1.46 1.45
C ILE A 68 -2.37 -1.62 0.39
N HIS A 69 -1.22 -0.95 0.57
CA HIS A 69 -0.12 -1.04 -0.38
C HIS A 69 0.42 -2.46 -0.49
N SER A 70 0.64 -3.13 0.64
CA SER A 70 1.14 -4.51 0.72
C SER A 70 0.17 -5.49 0.08
N ALA A 71 -1.13 -5.35 0.35
CA ALA A 71 -2.17 -6.20 -0.24
C ALA A 71 -2.24 -6.05 -1.77
N LYS A 72 -2.19 -4.80 -2.27
CA LYS A 72 -2.19 -4.55 -3.73
C LYS A 72 -0.92 -5.08 -4.39
N GLN A 73 0.25 -4.94 -3.76
CA GLN A 73 1.51 -5.49 -4.27
C GLN A 73 1.48 -7.02 -4.31
N ALA A 74 0.97 -7.67 -3.27
CA ALA A 74 0.82 -9.13 -3.22
C ALA A 74 -0.13 -9.64 -4.32
N ALA A 75 -1.25 -8.93 -4.54
CA ALA A 75 -2.20 -9.24 -5.60
C ALA A 75 -1.59 -9.08 -6.99
N GLU A 76 -0.85 -8.00 -7.24
CA GLU A 76 -0.18 -7.77 -8.52
C GLU A 76 0.91 -8.80 -8.78
N LEU A 77 1.75 -9.10 -7.79
CA LEU A 77 2.78 -10.15 -7.89
C LEU A 77 2.17 -11.51 -8.28
N ARG A 78 1.04 -11.87 -7.64
CA ARG A 78 0.29 -13.10 -7.99
C ARG A 78 -0.22 -13.05 -9.42
N ALA A 79 -0.75 -11.91 -9.86
CA ALA A 79 -1.28 -11.72 -11.20
C ALA A 79 -0.17 -11.83 -12.25
N THR A 80 0.94 -11.12 -12.08
CA THR A 80 2.13 -11.19 -12.94
C THR A 80 2.67 -12.61 -13.04
N ARG A 81 2.87 -13.30 -11.91
CA ARG A 81 3.35 -14.70 -11.93
C ARG A 81 2.44 -15.60 -12.75
N LYS A 82 1.11 -15.44 -12.61
CA LYS A 82 0.14 -16.22 -13.38
C LYS A 82 0.16 -15.87 -14.87
N ARG A 83 0.32 -14.59 -15.24
CA ARG A 83 0.48 -14.17 -16.64
C ARG A 83 1.73 -14.77 -17.28
N LEU A 84 2.81 -14.90 -16.51
CA LEU A 84 4.04 -15.59 -16.91
C LEU A 84 3.93 -17.13 -16.92
N GLY A 85 2.78 -17.69 -16.54
CA GLY A 85 2.56 -19.14 -16.54
C GLY A 85 3.36 -19.91 -15.48
N LEU A 86 3.86 -19.24 -14.44
CA LEU A 86 4.73 -19.85 -13.42
C LEU A 86 3.93 -20.36 -12.23
N LYS A 87 4.29 -21.53 -11.69
CA LYS A 87 3.89 -21.97 -10.33
C LYS A 87 4.69 -21.22 -9.27
N GLN A 88 4.20 -21.20 -8.03
CA GLN A 88 4.92 -20.55 -6.92
C GLN A 88 6.32 -21.15 -6.70
N ALA A 89 6.45 -22.48 -6.77
CA ALA A 89 7.73 -23.17 -6.62
C ALA A 89 8.71 -22.84 -7.76
N GLU A 90 8.23 -22.75 -9.00
CA GLU A 90 9.06 -22.37 -10.16
C GLU A 90 9.53 -20.92 -10.03
N ALA A 91 8.64 -20.02 -9.62
CA ALA A 91 9.00 -18.64 -9.37
C ALA A 91 10.03 -18.54 -8.22
N ALA A 92 9.85 -19.28 -7.13
CA ALA A 92 10.84 -19.33 -6.05
C ALA A 92 12.22 -19.84 -6.51
N ALA A 93 12.26 -20.81 -7.43
CA ALA A 93 13.51 -21.29 -8.01
C ALA A 93 14.18 -20.26 -8.93
N ILE A 94 13.40 -19.50 -9.70
CA ILE A 94 13.91 -18.51 -10.66
C ILE A 94 14.34 -17.20 -9.97
N PHE A 95 13.48 -16.67 -9.10
CA PHE A 95 13.67 -15.36 -8.46
C PHE A 95 14.32 -15.46 -7.08
N GLY A 96 14.52 -16.67 -6.57
CA GLY A 96 15.08 -16.94 -5.24
C GLY A 96 14.12 -16.66 -4.09
N GLY A 97 14.69 -16.57 -2.88
CA GLY A 97 13.97 -16.27 -1.63
C GLY A 97 13.53 -17.49 -0.82
N GLY A 98 13.79 -18.70 -1.31
CA GLY A 98 13.43 -19.98 -0.67
C GLY A 98 12.09 -20.54 -1.14
N VAL A 99 11.87 -21.84 -0.91
CA VAL A 99 10.73 -22.60 -1.45
C VAL A 99 9.34 -22.01 -1.16
N ASN A 100 9.20 -21.28 -0.04
CA ASN A 100 7.95 -20.68 0.40
C ASN A 100 7.80 -19.19 0.05
N ALA A 101 8.81 -18.57 -0.56
CA ALA A 101 8.87 -17.12 -0.76
C ALA A 101 7.63 -16.57 -1.46
N PHE A 102 7.25 -17.14 -2.62
CA PHE A 102 6.09 -16.68 -3.37
C PHE A 102 4.75 -16.93 -2.65
N SER A 103 4.67 -17.96 -1.80
CA SER A 103 3.49 -18.15 -0.95
C SER A 103 3.39 -17.05 0.11
N GLU A 104 4.50 -16.69 0.76
CA GLU A 104 4.56 -15.61 1.75
C GLU A 104 4.31 -14.23 1.11
N TYR A 105 4.88 -13.98 -0.07
CA TYR A 105 4.72 -12.74 -0.82
C TYR A 105 3.27 -12.52 -1.23
N GLU A 106 2.63 -13.54 -1.81
CA GLU A 106 1.23 -13.45 -2.26
C GLU A 106 0.23 -13.35 -1.12
N ARG A 107 0.65 -13.71 0.11
CA ARG A 107 -0.13 -13.52 1.34
C ARG A 107 0.21 -12.23 2.08
N GLY A 108 1.18 -11.46 1.60
CA GLY A 108 1.65 -10.23 2.25
C GLY A 108 2.39 -10.45 3.58
N ILE A 109 2.81 -11.68 3.90
CA ILE A 109 3.54 -12.03 5.13
C ILE A 109 4.97 -11.49 5.07
N ARG A 110 5.58 -11.58 3.88
CA ARG A 110 6.92 -11.11 3.61
C ARG A 110 6.89 -10.29 2.34
N GLN A 111 7.70 -9.25 2.26
CA GLN A 111 7.82 -8.48 1.02
C GLN A 111 8.95 -9.04 0.15
N PRO A 112 8.74 -9.16 -1.18
CA PRO A 112 9.81 -9.47 -2.11
C PRO A 112 10.86 -8.36 -2.12
N SER A 113 12.08 -8.69 -2.55
CA SER A 113 13.12 -7.68 -2.75
C SER A 113 12.71 -6.71 -3.87
N ARG A 114 13.26 -5.49 -3.85
CA ARG A 114 13.04 -4.51 -4.93
C ARG A 114 13.47 -5.08 -6.29
N SER A 115 14.59 -5.80 -6.35
CA SER A 115 15.08 -6.42 -7.58
C SER A 115 14.12 -7.49 -8.11
N THR A 116 13.52 -8.31 -7.23
CA THR A 116 12.52 -9.31 -7.60
C THR A 116 11.27 -8.65 -8.21
N LEU A 117 10.79 -7.55 -7.62
CA LEU A 117 9.66 -6.79 -8.16
C LEU A 117 9.97 -6.20 -9.53
N LEU A 118 11.13 -5.56 -9.68
CA LEU A 118 11.55 -4.96 -10.96
C LEU A 118 11.70 -6.02 -12.06
N LEU A 119 12.29 -7.18 -11.74
CA LEU A 119 12.44 -8.26 -12.71
C LEU A 119 11.09 -8.86 -13.11
N LEU A 120 10.17 -9.05 -12.15
CA LEU A 120 8.80 -9.48 -12.47
C LEU A 120 8.09 -8.49 -13.38
N GLN A 121 8.20 -7.18 -13.11
CA GLN A 121 7.61 -6.13 -13.96
C GLN A 121 8.23 -6.09 -15.36
N LEU A 122 9.55 -6.30 -15.47
CA LEU A 122 10.24 -6.40 -16.75
C LEU A 122 9.71 -7.59 -17.56
N LEU A 123 9.66 -8.77 -16.92
CA LEU A 123 9.17 -9.99 -17.56
C LEU A 123 7.69 -9.92 -17.91
N ASP A 124 6.87 -9.21 -17.13
CA ASP A 124 5.47 -8.99 -17.46
C ASP A 124 5.28 -8.24 -18.78
N ARG A 125 6.21 -7.31 -19.09
CA ARG A 125 6.22 -6.56 -20.34
C ARG A 125 6.94 -7.29 -21.48
N HIS A 126 7.89 -8.14 -21.13
CA HIS A 126 8.78 -8.87 -22.04
C HIS A 126 8.84 -10.35 -21.65
N PRO A 127 7.73 -11.11 -21.78
CA PRO A 127 7.66 -12.50 -21.33
C PRO A 127 8.61 -13.43 -22.08
N GLU A 128 9.06 -13.05 -23.28
CA GLU A 128 10.08 -13.76 -24.07
C GLU A 128 11.42 -13.91 -23.31
N LEU A 129 11.77 -12.94 -22.46
CA LEU A 129 13.02 -12.94 -21.70
C LEU A 129 13.02 -13.97 -20.55
N LEU A 130 11.86 -14.54 -20.20
CA LEU A 130 11.76 -15.54 -19.14
C LEU A 130 12.63 -16.77 -19.42
N ASN A 131 12.78 -17.14 -20.70
CA ASN A 131 13.63 -18.26 -21.10
C ASN A 131 15.12 -17.98 -20.85
N GLU A 132 15.58 -16.76 -21.11
CA GLU A 132 16.95 -16.35 -20.80
C GLU A 132 17.20 -16.36 -19.29
N VAL A 133 16.26 -15.82 -18.50
CA VAL A 133 16.37 -15.82 -17.04
C VAL A 133 16.43 -17.25 -16.48
N ARG A 134 15.63 -18.18 -17.04
CA ARG A 134 15.70 -19.61 -16.66
C ARG A 134 17.08 -20.20 -16.93
N GLN A 135 17.70 -19.89 -18.07
CA GLN A 135 19.05 -20.35 -18.37
C GLN A 135 20.06 -19.82 -17.35
N PHE A 136 19.98 -18.54 -16.97
CA PHE A 136 20.85 -17.97 -15.95
C PHE A 136 20.66 -18.62 -14.57
N ALA A 137 19.42 -18.92 -14.19
CA ALA A 137 19.11 -19.60 -12.93
C ALA A 137 19.73 -21.01 -12.85
N HIS A 138 19.88 -21.70 -13.99
CA HIS A 138 20.51 -23.03 -14.05
C HIS A 138 22.05 -22.99 -14.11
N ILE A 139 22.66 -21.86 -14.49
CA ILE A 139 24.12 -21.71 -14.57
C ILE A 139 24.75 -21.51 -13.18
N GLY A 140 23.97 -21.08 -12.19
CA GLY A 140 24.43 -20.80 -10.82
C GLY A 140 24.07 -21.85 -9.76
N ALA A 141 23.50 -22.99 -10.14
CA ALA A 141 23.11 -24.09 -9.24
C ALA A 141 24.18 -25.19 -9.16
#